data_AF-A0A1L9RQL7-F1
#
_entry.id   AF-A0A1L9RQL7-F1
#
_cell.length_a   1.000
_cell.length_b   1.000
_cell.length_c   1.000
_cell.angle_alpha   90.00
_cell.angle_beta   90.00
_cell.angle_gamma   90.00
#
_symmetry.space_group_name_H-M   'P 1'
#
loop_
_entity.id
_entity.type
_entity.pdbx_description
1 polymer ?
#
loop_
_entity_poly.entity_id
_entity_poly.type
_entity_poly.pdbx_seq_one_letter_code
_entity_poly.pdbx_strand_id
1 'polypeptide(L)'
;MSAKNDHVTSWFAAPSHHLIVTMPPFISSLALRTLRTIVQRPSLPAALPVKSKPSCFIPRFQPVLRTPTAITAARLSAAPSIRQFSTSPFRQATYNQVKRGCRVSQRARRSRSPALIDRSQMKGVCLKTGITKPKKPNSGERKTARVRLSSGKVITAYIPGEGHNVQQHSVVLVRGGRAPDCPGVKYHLVRGAMDLGGVSNRLTARSKYGTKKPKRD
;
A
#
# COMPACT_ATOMS: atom_id res chain seq x y z
N MET A 1 47.80 -47.79 -29.83
CA MET A 1 47.84 -47.63 -31.30
C MET A 1 46.41 -47.49 -31.79
N SER A 2 46.14 -46.62 -32.78
CA SER A 2 44.92 -46.56 -33.62
C SER A 2 43.54 -46.41 -32.91
N ALA A 3 42.53 -45.79 -33.52
CA ALA A 3 42.50 -44.81 -34.61
C ALA A 3 41.20 -43.97 -34.50
N LYS A 4 41.09 -42.91 -35.30
CA LYS A 4 39.85 -42.15 -35.47
C LYS A 4 38.83 -42.96 -36.28
N ASN A 5 37.56 -42.52 -36.29
CA ASN A 5 36.88 -42.22 -37.55
C ASN A 5 35.65 -41.32 -37.32
N ASP A 6 35.67 -40.17 -37.97
CA ASP A 6 34.55 -39.22 -38.01
C ASP A 6 33.78 -39.42 -39.34
N HIS A 7 32.45 -39.50 -39.27
CA HIS A 7 31.56 -39.30 -40.42
C HIS A 7 30.66 -38.09 -40.08
N VAL A 8 30.62 -36.97 -40.80
CA VAL A 8 30.80 -36.69 -42.24
C VAL A 8 29.68 -37.27 -43.12
N THR A 9 28.53 -36.61 -43.11
CA THR A 9 27.65 -36.44 -44.29
C THR A 9 26.94 -35.09 -44.23
N SER A 10 27.47 -34.10 -44.95
CA SER A 10 26.79 -32.83 -45.23
C SER A 10 26.05 -32.92 -46.56
N TRP A 11 24.77 -32.52 -46.62
CA TRP A 11 23.99 -32.46 -47.86
C TRP A 11 23.30 -31.09 -48.03
N PHE A 12 23.53 -30.48 -49.20
CA PHE A 12 22.65 -29.62 -50.02
C PHE A 12 21.61 -28.72 -49.32
N ALA A 13 21.56 -27.38 -49.48
CA ALA A 13 21.75 -26.50 -50.66
C ALA A 13 20.72 -26.75 -51.80
N ALA A 14 19.92 -25.79 -52.30
CA ALA A 14 19.81 -24.38 -51.94
C ALA A 14 18.35 -23.80 -51.99
N PRO A 15 17.94 -22.88 -52.89
CA PRO A 15 17.51 -21.56 -52.38
C PRO A 15 16.10 -21.09 -52.82
N SER A 16 15.82 -19.83 -52.45
CA SER A 16 14.81 -18.91 -53.03
C SER A 16 13.33 -19.23 -52.86
N HIS A 17 12.61 -18.30 -52.22
CA HIS A 17 11.65 -17.44 -52.93
C HIS A 17 11.59 -16.05 -52.26
N HIS A 18 11.49 -14.99 -53.06
CA HIS A 18 11.35 -13.61 -52.56
C HIS A 18 9.90 -13.31 -52.18
N LEU A 19 9.68 -12.67 -51.02
CA LEU A 19 8.67 -11.62 -50.88
C LEU A 19 9.16 -10.55 -49.89
N ILE A 20 9.83 -9.53 -50.41
CA ILE A 20 10.16 -8.31 -49.66
C ILE A 20 8.93 -7.41 -49.69
N VAL A 21 8.19 -7.33 -48.58
CA VAL A 21 7.07 -6.38 -48.43
C VAL A 21 7.57 -5.11 -47.73
N THR A 22 8.18 -4.21 -48.51
CA THR A 22 8.48 -2.85 -48.07
C THR A 22 7.20 -2.04 -47.96
N MET A 23 6.72 -1.80 -46.73
CA MET A 23 5.72 -0.78 -46.44
C MET A 23 6.41 0.55 -46.06
N PRO A 24 5.95 1.70 -46.58
CA PRO A 24 6.61 2.99 -46.35
C PRO A 24 6.33 3.54 -44.94
N PRO A 25 7.27 4.30 -44.35
CA PRO A 25 7.05 4.97 -43.07
C PRO A 25 6.11 6.18 -43.25
N PHE A 26 4.86 6.04 -42.82
CA PHE A 26 3.92 7.17 -42.75
C PHE A 26 4.29 8.12 -41.61
N ILE A 27 5.17 9.07 -41.93
CA ILE A 27 5.55 10.20 -41.07
C ILE A 27 4.33 11.12 -40.92
N SER A 28 3.67 11.11 -39.76
CA SER A 28 2.56 12.01 -39.48
C SER A 28 3.07 13.43 -39.21
N SER A 29 2.51 14.41 -39.91
CA SER A 29 3.04 15.78 -40.07
C SER A 29 2.93 16.70 -38.84
N LEU A 30 2.63 16.16 -37.65
CA LEU A 30 2.53 16.90 -36.39
C LEU A 30 3.84 16.92 -35.57
N ALA A 31 4.88 16.19 -35.99
CA ALA A 31 6.11 15.99 -35.23
C ALA A 31 7.25 17.00 -35.53
N LEU A 32 7.05 18.02 -36.37
CA LEU A 32 8.10 18.99 -36.77
C LEU A 32 7.64 20.46 -36.71
N ARG A 33 7.48 20.99 -35.48
CA ARG A 33 7.71 22.43 -35.20
C ARG A 33 8.73 22.61 -34.08
N THR A 34 9.99 22.36 -34.43
CA THR A 34 11.18 22.81 -33.69
C THR A 34 11.10 24.32 -33.42
N LEU A 35 11.18 24.76 -32.16
CA LEU A 35 12.44 25.15 -31.51
C LEU A 35 13.29 26.15 -32.31
N ARG A 36 12.97 27.44 -32.18
CA ARG A 36 13.86 28.61 -32.33
C ARG A 36 13.33 29.74 -31.41
N THR A 37 14.12 30.55 -30.69
CA THR A 37 15.58 30.54 -30.48
C THR A 37 15.98 31.38 -29.25
N ILE A 38 17.04 30.94 -28.55
CA ILE A 38 18.13 31.73 -27.91
C ILE A 38 17.79 32.74 -26.78
N VAL A 39 18.35 32.46 -25.59
CA VAL A 39 19.07 33.35 -24.62
C VAL A 39 19.22 32.55 -23.31
N GLN A 40 20.37 32.45 -22.61
CA GLN A 40 21.79 32.62 -23.00
C GLN A 40 22.66 31.83 -21.97
N ARG A 41 23.90 32.25 -21.70
CA ARG A 41 24.90 31.72 -20.72
C ARG A 41 25.90 32.86 -20.41
N PRO A 42 26.77 32.83 -19.36
CA PRO A 42 27.37 31.69 -18.62
C PRO A 42 26.86 31.59 -17.14
N SER A 43 27.56 31.36 -16.01
CA SER A 43 29.00 31.23 -15.62
C SER A 43 29.21 30.50 -14.25
N LEU A 44 30.47 30.30 -13.83
CA LEU A 44 30.96 29.85 -12.50
C LEU A 44 32.17 30.76 -12.06
N PRO A 45 32.83 30.65 -10.87
CA PRO A 45 32.66 29.74 -9.70
C PRO A 45 32.76 30.39 -8.27
N ALA A 46 32.76 29.53 -7.22
CA ALA A 46 33.58 29.58 -5.96
C ALA A 46 32.98 29.93 -4.56
N ALA A 47 33.59 29.30 -3.53
CA ALA A 47 33.69 29.61 -2.07
C ALA A 47 32.49 29.56 -1.08
N LEU A 48 32.34 28.42 -0.37
CA LEU A 48 32.58 28.15 1.09
C LEU A 48 32.56 29.31 2.16
N PRO A 49 32.43 29.05 3.51
CA PRO A 49 31.74 27.96 4.26
C PRO A 49 31.16 28.28 5.70
N VAL A 50 30.56 27.25 6.37
CA VAL A 50 30.31 27.00 7.84
C VAL A 50 29.30 27.81 8.71
N LYS A 51 28.82 27.12 9.77
CA LYS A 51 28.19 27.55 11.06
C LYS A 51 26.71 28.02 11.01
N SER A 52 25.86 27.77 12.02
CA SER A 52 25.91 26.79 13.14
C SER A 52 24.50 26.62 13.77
N LYS A 53 24.20 25.47 14.39
CA LYS A 53 22.98 25.29 15.21
C LYS A 53 23.14 25.93 16.60
N PRO A 54 22.05 26.46 17.19
CA PRO A 54 21.77 26.33 18.61
C PRO A 54 20.67 25.28 18.86
N SER A 55 20.53 24.82 20.10
CA SER A 55 19.63 23.74 20.51
C SER A 55 18.76 24.14 21.71
N CYS A 56 17.68 23.37 21.91
CA CYS A 56 16.97 23.11 23.18
C CYS A 56 16.75 24.26 24.18
N PHE A 57 15.49 24.61 24.43
CA PHE A 57 15.02 24.93 25.79
C PHE A 57 13.64 24.32 26.06
N ILE A 58 13.39 23.97 27.32
CA ILE A 58 12.17 23.30 27.79
C ILE A 58 11.36 24.30 28.63
N PRO A 59 10.06 24.53 28.34
CA PRO A 59 9.22 25.33 29.22
C PRO A 59 8.87 24.55 30.50
N ARG A 60 9.27 25.09 31.65
CA ARG A 60 8.99 24.54 32.99
C ARG A 60 7.64 25.06 33.49
N PHE A 61 6.72 24.17 33.86
CA PHE A 61 5.43 24.53 34.43
C PHE A 61 5.59 25.14 35.84
N GLN A 62 4.91 26.27 36.11
CA GLN A 62 4.59 26.72 37.47
C GLN A 62 3.20 27.39 37.48
N PRO A 63 2.35 27.12 38.49
CA PRO A 63 1.11 27.83 38.72
C PRO A 63 1.36 29.09 39.57
N VAL A 64 0.58 30.15 39.34
CA VAL A 64 0.53 31.33 40.23
C VAL A 64 -0.90 31.56 40.67
N LEU A 65 -1.13 31.51 41.98
CA LEU A 65 -2.40 31.83 42.62
C LEU A 65 -2.33 33.27 43.16
N ARG A 66 -3.19 34.18 42.69
CA ARG A 66 -3.46 35.47 43.34
C ARG A 66 -4.95 35.81 43.25
N THR A 67 -5.40 36.59 44.23
CA THR A 67 -6.80 36.72 44.65
C THR A 67 -7.32 38.16 44.36
N PRO A 68 -8.57 38.55 44.70
CA PRO A 68 -9.33 39.43 43.82
C PRO A 68 -9.47 40.90 44.27
N THR A 69 -9.52 41.81 43.30
CA THR A 69 -10.14 43.14 43.44
C THR A 69 -11.03 43.41 42.23
N ALA A 70 -12.15 44.11 42.44
CA ALA A 70 -13.23 44.21 41.47
C ALA A 70 -13.20 45.51 40.67
N ILE A 71 -13.56 45.43 39.38
CA ILE A 71 -14.28 46.50 38.68
C ILE A 71 -15.46 45.86 37.95
N THR A 72 -16.65 46.43 38.16
CA THR A 72 -17.90 46.04 37.49
C THR A 72 -17.86 46.39 36.01
N ALA A 73 -17.92 45.38 35.15
CA ALA A 73 -18.24 45.55 33.73
C ALA A 73 -19.35 44.56 33.37
N ALA A 74 -20.57 45.07 33.14
CA ALA A 74 -21.74 44.27 32.81
C ALA A 74 -21.64 43.69 31.39
N ARG A 75 -20.84 42.62 31.22
CA ARG A 75 -20.88 41.79 30.02
C ARG A 75 -22.18 41.00 30.04
N LEU A 76 -23.18 41.52 29.33
CA LEU A 76 -24.37 40.80 28.88
C LEU A 76 -23.96 39.37 28.46
N SER A 77 -24.68 38.38 28.98
CA SER A 77 -24.48 36.98 28.67
C SER A 77 -24.91 36.68 27.25
N ALA A 78 -24.06 37.07 26.30
CA ALA A 78 -24.06 36.57 24.94
C ALA A 78 -23.76 35.06 24.98
N ALA A 79 -24.80 34.27 25.28
CA ALA A 79 -24.78 32.83 25.13
C ALA A 79 -24.22 32.52 23.74
N PRO A 80 -23.28 31.56 23.60
CA PRO A 80 -22.70 31.25 22.31
C PRO A 80 -23.83 30.76 21.41
N SER A 81 -24.31 31.63 20.52
CA SER A 81 -25.35 31.29 19.57
C SER A 81 -24.82 30.12 18.76
N ILE A 82 -25.49 28.97 18.88
CA ILE A 82 -25.13 27.76 18.16
C ILE A 82 -25.39 28.09 16.69
N ARG A 83 -24.36 28.57 16.02
CA ARG A 83 -24.44 29.01 14.62
C ARG A 83 -24.74 27.79 13.78
N GLN A 84 -26.03 27.59 13.52
CA GLN A 84 -26.55 26.62 12.57
C GLN A 84 -26.13 27.06 11.16
N PHE A 85 -24.87 26.81 10.83
CA PHE A 85 -24.25 27.11 9.54
C PHE A 85 -24.74 26.10 8.48
N SER A 86 -26.04 26.14 8.23
CA SER A 86 -26.72 25.45 7.13
C SER A 86 -27.82 26.38 6.61
N THR A 87 -27.40 27.35 5.78
CA THR A 87 -28.27 28.39 5.20
C THR A 87 -29.17 27.88 4.06
N SER A 88 -29.08 26.58 3.73
CA SER A 88 -29.96 25.90 2.78
C SER A 88 -31.00 25.06 3.52
N PRO A 89 -32.30 25.38 3.45
CA PRO A 89 -33.33 24.47 3.96
C PRO A 89 -33.29 23.14 3.20
N PHE A 90 -33.51 22.02 3.89
CA PHE A 90 -33.66 20.70 3.28
C PHE A 90 -34.90 20.67 2.36
N ARG A 91 -34.72 21.06 1.09
CA ARG A 91 -35.76 20.98 0.06
C ARG A 91 -36.14 19.52 -0.14
N GLN A 92 -37.26 19.10 0.44
CA GLN A 92 -37.80 17.76 0.20
C GLN A 92 -38.17 17.63 -1.28
N ALA A 93 -37.81 16.49 -1.88
CA ALA A 93 -38.15 16.22 -3.27
C ALA A 93 -39.68 16.13 -3.46
N THR A 94 -40.19 16.75 -4.52
CA THR A 94 -41.63 16.79 -4.81
C THR A 94 -42.17 15.40 -5.14
N TYR A 95 -43.48 15.19 -4.97
CA TYR A 95 -44.11 13.90 -5.28
C TYR A 95 -43.76 13.38 -6.69
N ASN A 96 -43.77 14.27 -7.70
CA ASN A 96 -43.41 13.91 -9.08
C ASN A 96 -41.91 13.58 -9.27
N GLN A 97 -41.00 14.14 -8.46
CA GLN A 97 -39.59 13.74 -8.44
C GLN A 97 -39.40 12.37 -7.78
N VAL A 98 -40.14 12.10 -6.69
CA VAL A 98 -40.13 10.80 -6.01
C VAL A 98 -40.73 9.70 -6.91
N LYS A 99 -41.84 9.98 -7.60
CA LYS A 99 -42.46 9.11 -8.62
C LYS A 99 -41.52 8.81 -9.80
N ARG A 100 -40.60 9.73 -10.11
CA ARG A 100 -39.52 9.54 -11.10
C ARG A 100 -38.25 8.88 -10.51
N GLY A 101 -38.30 8.37 -9.28
CA GLY A 101 -37.20 7.58 -8.70
C GLY A 101 -36.05 8.38 -8.11
N CYS A 102 -36.21 9.66 -7.76
CA CYS A 102 -35.11 10.50 -7.27
C CYS A 102 -34.47 10.04 -5.94
N ARG A 103 -35.12 9.13 -5.19
CA ARG A 103 -34.64 8.60 -3.90
C ARG A 103 -33.83 7.32 -4.11
N VAL A 104 -32.56 7.47 -4.49
CA VAL A 104 -31.62 6.34 -4.65
C VAL A 104 -30.96 5.99 -3.31
N SER A 105 -30.85 4.71 -2.98
CA SER A 105 -30.18 4.24 -1.76
C SER A 105 -28.66 4.48 -1.81
N GLN A 106 -28.05 4.79 -0.66
CA GLN A 106 -26.60 4.99 -0.60
C GLN A 106 -25.86 3.71 -0.98
N ARG A 107 -24.96 3.80 -1.98
CA ARG A 107 -24.15 2.67 -2.44
C ARG A 107 -23.40 2.00 -1.28
N ALA A 108 -23.57 0.69 -1.15
CA ALA A 108 -22.89 -0.13 -0.14
C ALA A 108 -21.37 0.06 -0.15
N ARG A 109 -20.76 0.13 1.05
CA ARG A 109 -19.32 0.29 1.22
C ARG A 109 -18.59 -0.98 0.75
N ARG A 110 -17.57 -0.82 -0.10
CA ARG A 110 -16.72 -1.94 -0.56
C ARG A 110 -16.01 -2.59 0.64
N SER A 111 -16.11 -3.90 0.79
CA SER A 111 -15.43 -4.64 1.85
C SER A 111 -13.90 -4.60 1.67
N ARG A 112 -13.16 -4.57 2.79
CA ARG A 112 -11.67 -4.47 2.76
C ARG A 112 -11.00 -5.75 2.26
N SER A 113 -11.63 -6.90 2.46
CA SER A 113 -11.07 -8.25 2.23
C SER A 113 -12.05 -9.16 1.47
N PRO A 114 -12.44 -8.83 0.22
CA PRO A 114 -13.59 -9.42 -0.51
C PRO A 114 -13.48 -10.91 -0.92
N ALA A 115 -12.36 -11.58 -0.65
CA ALA A 115 -12.26 -13.04 -0.79
C ALA A 115 -12.75 -13.79 0.46
N LEU A 116 -12.80 -13.11 1.62
CA LEU A 116 -13.37 -13.63 2.86
C LEU A 116 -14.85 -13.22 2.96
N ILE A 117 -15.66 -13.74 2.04
CA ILE A 117 -17.11 -13.51 2.03
C ILE A 117 -17.70 -14.21 3.26
N ASP A 118 -18.39 -13.40 4.07
CA ASP A 118 -19.18 -13.72 5.27
C ASP A 118 -18.48 -14.62 6.31
N ARG A 119 -17.15 -14.58 6.32
CA ARG A 119 -16.28 -15.37 7.18
C ARG A 119 -15.13 -14.52 7.72
N SER A 120 -14.87 -14.62 9.01
CA SER A 120 -13.78 -13.89 9.67
C SER A 120 -12.38 -14.37 9.21
N GLN A 121 -12.26 -15.67 8.92
CA GLN A 121 -11.02 -16.36 8.56
C GLN A 121 -11.31 -17.49 7.57
N MET A 122 -10.31 -17.94 6.81
CA MET A 122 -10.44 -19.09 5.89
C MET A 122 -9.09 -19.82 5.69
N LYS A 123 -9.13 -21.15 5.57
CA LYS A 123 -7.97 -22.00 5.23
C LYS A 123 -7.48 -21.71 3.81
N GLY A 124 -6.17 -21.75 3.60
CA GLY A 124 -5.55 -21.71 2.29
C GLY A 124 -4.22 -22.45 2.23
N VAL A 125 -3.70 -22.64 1.02
CA VAL A 125 -2.42 -23.28 0.72
C VAL A 125 -1.49 -22.27 0.05
N CYS A 126 -0.26 -22.18 0.52
CA CYS A 126 0.75 -21.27 -0.03
C CYS A 126 1.24 -21.74 -1.41
N LEU A 127 1.09 -20.87 -2.41
CA LEU A 127 1.56 -21.09 -3.78
C LEU A 127 3.01 -20.61 -3.99
N LYS A 128 3.37 -19.49 -3.36
CA LYS A 128 4.78 -19.08 -3.17
C LYS A 128 4.90 -18.03 -2.08
N THR A 129 5.98 -18.13 -1.30
CA THR A 129 6.46 -17.07 -0.41
C THR A 129 7.28 -16.05 -1.22
N GLY A 130 7.32 -14.79 -0.80
CA GLY A 130 8.05 -13.75 -1.51
C GLY A 130 8.17 -12.44 -0.73
N ILE A 131 8.89 -11.49 -1.30
CA ILE A 131 9.15 -10.18 -0.72
C ILE A 131 8.51 -9.11 -1.60
N THR A 132 7.78 -8.19 -0.97
CA THR A 132 7.19 -7.02 -1.63
C THR A 132 7.85 -5.77 -1.09
N LYS A 133 8.41 -4.91 -1.96
CA LYS A 133 8.86 -3.57 -1.55
C LYS A 133 7.64 -2.68 -1.26
N PRO A 134 7.66 -1.82 -0.22
CA PRO A 134 6.53 -0.95 0.12
C PRO A 134 6.39 0.24 -0.85
N LYS A 135 5.27 0.96 -0.77
CA LYS A 135 5.10 2.26 -1.45
C LYS A 135 5.98 3.35 -0.81
N LYS A 136 6.49 4.27 -1.64
CA LYS A 136 7.07 5.56 -1.20
C LYS A 136 6.07 6.29 -0.28
N PRO A 137 6.49 6.97 0.82
CA PRO A 137 7.87 7.25 1.24
C PRO A 137 8.61 6.09 1.93
N ASN A 138 7.92 5.00 2.25
CA ASN A 138 8.49 3.91 3.06
C ASN A 138 9.47 3.06 2.22
N SER A 139 10.48 2.48 2.88
CA SER A 139 11.49 1.60 2.29
C SER A 139 11.57 0.27 3.06
N GLY A 140 12.49 -0.62 2.64
CA GLY A 140 12.69 -1.94 3.25
C GLY A 140 11.84 -3.04 2.62
N GLU A 141 11.58 -4.11 3.38
CA GLU A 141 11.08 -5.38 2.85
C GLU A 141 9.86 -5.89 3.63
N ARG A 142 8.82 -6.31 2.89
CA ARG A 142 7.57 -6.83 3.46
C ARG A 142 7.38 -8.28 3.03
N LYS A 143 7.41 -9.20 4.00
CA LYS A 143 7.24 -10.65 3.78
C LYS A 143 5.78 -10.97 3.42
N THR A 144 5.57 -11.61 2.28
CA THR A 144 4.25 -11.89 1.72
C THR A 144 4.17 -13.33 1.19
N ALA A 145 2.96 -13.87 1.09
CA ALA A 145 2.69 -15.13 0.40
C ALA A 145 1.55 -14.96 -0.60
N ARG A 146 1.67 -15.60 -1.77
CA ARG A 146 0.51 -15.92 -2.60
C ARG A 146 -0.16 -17.16 -2.04
N VAL A 147 -1.45 -17.10 -1.76
CA VAL A 147 -2.21 -18.19 -1.13
C VAL A 147 -3.45 -18.49 -1.97
N ARG A 148 -3.69 -19.78 -2.26
CA ARG A 148 -4.96 -20.27 -2.80
C ARG A 148 -5.88 -20.61 -1.63
N LEU A 149 -6.97 -19.87 -1.48
CA LEU A 149 -7.97 -20.13 -0.43
C LEU A 149 -8.77 -21.39 -0.78
N SER A 150 -9.42 -22.02 0.20
CA SER A 150 -10.35 -23.14 -0.05
C SER A 150 -11.50 -22.75 -0.99
N SER A 151 -11.90 -21.47 -1.01
CA SER A 151 -12.81 -20.87 -2.01
C SER A 151 -12.23 -20.78 -3.44
N GLY A 152 -11.11 -21.43 -3.75
CA GLY A 152 -10.40 -21.40 -5.04
C GLY A 152 -9.65 -20.10 -5.35
N LYS A 153 -10.15 -18.95 -4.86
CA LYS A 153 -9.60 -17.60 -5.06
C LYS A 153 -8.14 -17.51 -4.60
N VAL A 154 -7.26 -17.06 -5.50
CA VAL A 154 -5.85 -16.77 -5.20
C VAL A 154 -5.71 -15.33 -4.72
N ILE A 155 -5.02 -15.13 -3.60
CA ILE A 155 -4.78 -13.84 -2.96
C ILE A 155 -3.29 -13.62 -2.66
N THR A 156 -2.92 -12.40 -2.27
CA THR A 156 -1.63 -12.11 -1.62
C THR A 156 -1.89 -11.66 -0.18
N ALA A 157 -1.24 -12.32 0.77
CA ALA A 157 -1.36 -12.06 2.21
C ALA A 157 -0.02 -11.59 2.80
N TYR A 158 -0.07 -10.74 3.83
CA TYR A 158 1.08 -10.29 4.60
C TYR A 158 1.38 -11.26 5.75
N ILE A 159 2.67 -11.51 6.00
CA ILE A 159 3.15 -12.41 7.05
C ILE A 159 3.65 -11.55 8.23
N PRO A 160 2.95 -11.51 9.38
CA PRO A 160 3.29 -10.58 10.45
C PRO A 160 4.43 -11.09 11.34
N GLY A 161 5.25 -10.16 11.84
CA GLY A 161 6.34 -10.41 12.81
C GLY A 161 7.67 -10.79 12.17
N GLU A 162 8.70 -10.95 13.01
CA GLU A 162 10.01 -11.46 12.59
C GLU A 162 9.99 -12.98 12.32
N GLY A 163 10.96 -13.47 11.53
CA GLY A 163 11.01 -14.87 11.06
C GLY A 163 9.78 -15.32 10.26
N HIS A 164 9.79 -16.55 9.73
CA HIS A 164 8.60 -17.33 9.34
C HIS A 164 9.02 -18.72 8.84
N ASN A 165 8.12 -19.70 8.96
CA ASN A 165 8.29 -21.07 8.44
C ASN A 165 7.40 -21.36 7.21
N VAL A 166 6.94 -20.32 6.49
CA VAL A 166 6.00 -20.50 5.36
C VAL A 166 6.78 -20.88 4.10
N GLN A 167 6.64 -22.14 3.69
CA GLN A 167 7.19 -22.66 2.45
C GLN A 167 6.11 -22.73 1.35
N GLN A 168 6.45 -23.28 0.19
CA GLN A 168 5.45 -23.70 -0.78
C GLN A 168 4.63 -24.87 -0.22
N HIS A 169 3.36 -24.99 -0.61
CA HIS A 169 2.40 -25.99 -0.13
C HIS A 169 2.03 -25.94 1.37
N SER A 170 2.70 -25.14 2.20
CA SER A 170 2.30 -24.92 3.59
C SER A 170 0.85 -24.46 3.71
N VAL A 171 0.14 -25.08 4.65
CA VAL A 171 -1.27 -24.82 4.99
C VAL A 171 -1.33 -23.67 6.00
N VAL A 172 -2.10 -22.63 5.68
CA VAL A 172 -2.15 -21.39 6.46
C VAL A 172 -3.56 -20.89 6.68
N LEU A 173 -3.79 -20.29 7.84
CA LEU A 173 -5.06 -19.64 8.20
C LEU A 173 -4.99 -18.15 7.83
N VAL A 174 -5.90 -17.72 6.94
CA VAL A 174 -5.96 -16.34 6.43
C VAL A 174 -7.05 -15.56 7.16
N ARG A 175 -6.74 -14.33 7.56
CA ARG A 175 -7.67 -13.38 8.19
C ARG A 175 -7.77 -12.06 7.42
N GLY A 176 -8.85 -11.32 7.67
CA GLY A 176 -9.04 -9.97 7.13
C GLY A 176 -8.00 -8.95 7.64
N GLY A 177 -7.79 -7.91 6.83
CA GLY A 177 -6.91 -6.77 7.12
C GLY A 177 -5.95 -6.45 5.98
N ARG A 178 -5.74 -5.16 5.69
CA ARG A 178 -4.87 -4.68 4.60
C ARG A 178 -3.53 -4.21 5.17
N ALA A 179 -2.41 -4.62 4.55
CA ALA A 179 -1.13 -3.96 4.76
C ALA A 179 -1.16 -2.56 4.10
N PRO A 180 -1.00 -1.45 4.84
CA PRO A 180 -1.18 -0.10 4.28
C PRO A 180 -0.06 0.30 3.30
N ASP A 181 1.15 -0.23 3.53
CA ASP A 181 2.36 0.02 2.73
C ASP A 181 2.33 -0.67 1.37
N CYS A 182 1.79 -1.90 1.32
CA CYS A 182 1.83 -2.72 0.11
C CYS A 182 0.58 -2.45 -0.75
N PRO A 183 0.74 -2.18 -2.06
CA PRO A 183 -0.37 -2.31 -3.00
C PRO A 183 -0.79 -3.80 -3.10
N GLY A 184 -2.05 -4.05 -3.44
CA GLY A 184 -2.59 -5.41 -3.63
C GLY A 184 -2.81 -6.28 -2.36
N VAL A 185 -2.00 -6.13 -1.31
CA VAL A 185 -2.02 -7.03 -0.12
C VAL A 185 -3.16 -6.69 0.85
N LYS A 186 -4.31 -7.37 0.68
CA LYS A 186 -5.59 -7.13 1.39
C LYS A 186 -5.93 -8.14 2.50
N TYR A 187 -4.97 -8.99 2.87
CA TYR A 187 -5.14 -10.05 3.87
C TYR A 187 -3.88 -10.21 4.74
N HIS A 188 -4.03 -10.81 5.92
CA HIS A 188 -2.91 -11.25 6.77
C HIS A 188 -3.00 -12.76 7.03
N LEU A 189 -1.87 -13.39 7.27
CA LEU A 189 -1.85 -14.73 7.86
C LEU A 189 -1.95 -14.67 9.39
N VAL A 190 -2.59 -15.67 9.98
CA VAL A 190 -2.66 -15.86 11.44
C VAL A 190 -1.41 -16.62 11.90
N ARG A 191 -0.82 -16.20 13.02
CA ARG A 191 0.35 -16.84 13.63
C ARG A 191 -0.05 -17.82 14.72
N GLY A 192 0.65 -18.94 14.82
CA GLY A 192 0.34 -20.01 15.77
C GLY A 192 -0.88 -20.83 15.37
N ALA A 193 -1.17 -20.93 14.07
CA ALA A 193 -2.32 -21.65 13.54
C ALA A 193 -1.96 -22.35 12.22
N MET A 194 -2.29 -23.64 12.11
CA MET A 194 -1.80 -24.52 11.03
C MET A 194 -0.25 -24.47 10.99
N ASP A 195 0.36 -24.65 9.82
CA ASP A 195 1.82 -24.77 9.66
C ASP A 195 2.57 -23.45 10.01
N LEU A 196 1.84 -22.32 10.08
CA LEU A 196 2.42 -21.03 10.41
C LEU A 196 2.65 -20.87 11.91
N GLY A 197 3.79 -21.40 12.34
CA GLY A 197 4.33 -21.23 13.69
C GLY A 197 4.39 -19.77 14.17
N GLY A 198 4.29 -19.62 15.50
CA GLY A 198 4.39 -18.33 16.18
C GLY A 198 5.77 -17.67 16.02
N VAL A 199 5.89 -16.43 16.50
CA VAL A 199 7.18 -15.72 16.54
C VAL A 199 7.93 -16.14 17.80
N SER A 200 9.18 -16.62 17.64
CA SER A 200 10.07 -16.97 18.75
C SER A 200 10.42 -15.75 19.61
N ASN A 201 10.75 -15.98 20.89
CA ASN A 201 11.23 -15.00 21.86
C ASN A 201 10.35 -13.74 22.03
N ARG A 202 9.08 -13.79 21.58
CA ARG A 202 8.15 -12.67 21.67
C ARG A 202 7.65 -12.51 23.10
N LEU A 203 8.13 -11.49 23.81
CA LEU A 203 7.65 -11.16 25.17
C LEU A 203 6.33 -10.38 25.14
N THR A 204 6.18 -9.40 24.23
CA THR A 204 5.04 -8.48 24.15
C THR A 204 4.05 -8.83 23.05
N ALA A 205 2.76 -8.52 23.27
CA ALA A 205 1.64 -8.77 22.35
C ALA A 205 1.53 -10.22 21.83
N ARG A 206 1.94 -11.21 22.65
CA ARG A 206 2.12 -12.63 22.28
C ARG A 206 0.94 -13.27 21.52
N SER A 207 -0.28 -12.99 21.96
CA SER A 207 -1.53 -13.50 21.35
C SER A 207 -1.71 -13.11 19.87
N LYS A 208 -1.16 -11.97 19.45
CA LYS A 208 -1.16 -11.52 18.05
C LYS A 208 -0.15 -12.28 17.17
N TYR A 209 0.85 -12.90 17.79
CA TYR A 209 1.99 -13.54 17.14
C TYR A 209 2.12 -15.04 17.42
N GLY A 210 1.09 -15.68 18.01
CA GLY A 210 1.03 -17.12 18.23
C GLY A 210 2.02 -17.67 19.27
N THR A 211 2.58 -16.82 20.12
CA THR A 211 3.63 -17.19 21.08
C THR A 211 3.00 -17.60 22.42
N LYS A 212 3.38 -18.75 22.97
CA LYS A 212 2.93 -19.19 24.31
C LYS A 212 3.50 -18.27 25.40
N LYS A 213 2.89 -18.26 26.59
CA LYS A 213 3.52 -17.68 27.79
C LYS A 213 4.78 -18.50 28.10
N PRO A 214 5.98 -17.90 28.27
CA PRO A 214 7.12 -18.66 28.74
C PRO A 214 6.82 -19.22 30.13
N LYS A 215 7.31 -20.42 30.43
CA LYS A 215 7.42 -20.85 31.81
C LYS A 215 8.37 -19.87 32.53
N ARG A 216 8.15 -19.66 33.82
CA ARG A 216 9.26 -19.35 34.71
C ARG A 216 9.80 -20.70 35.13
N ASP A 217 11.12 -20.82 35.14
CA ASP A 217 11.81 -21.84 35.90
C ASP A 217 11.79 -21.42 37.40
#